data_AF-A0A842WWT7-F1
#
_entry.id   AF-A0A842WWT7-F1
#
_cell.length_a   1.000
_cell.length_b   1.000
_cell.length_c   1.000
_cell.angle_alpha   90.00
_cell.angle_beta   90.00
_cell.angle_gamma   90.00
#
_symmetry.space_group_name_H-M   'P 1'
#
loop_
_entity.id
_entity.type
_entity.pdbx_description
1 polymer ?
#
loop_
_entity_poly.entity_id
_entity_poly.type
_entity_poly.pdbx_seq_one_letter_code
_entity_poly.pdbx_strand_id
1 'polypeptide(L)'
;MMDDERDENPDEDHRRHLDAVEVPEKRYFNPLSTYMKMIAMIVVGYGSFYIFGYPALITIILFFLVSLGQETFQILKRYSYPLARRGAIFNLVQSTVAFIILAINGFWINQYNQILIFPQIENLTLLCPLFVVMGVFGNGNIIRMFRPDVVREESLM
;
A
#
# COMPACT_ATOMS: atom_id res chain seq x y z
N MET A 1 -19.19 38.27 -51.09
CA MET A 1 -18.07 37.33 -50.86
C MET A 1 -17.03 38.09 -50.07
N MET A 2 -17.05 37.93 -48.76
CA MET A 2 -15.94 38.28 -47.87
C MET A 2 -15.86 37.12 -46.90
N ASP A 3 -14.73 36.44 -46.96
CA ASP A 3 -14.44 35.20 -46.27
C ASP A 3 -14.33 35.46 -44.76
N ASP A 4 -15.07 34.66 -44.01
CA ASP A 4 -15.14 34.62 -42.55
C ASP A 4 -13.90 33.85 -42.06
N GLU A 5 -12.74 34.52 -42.03
CA GLU A 5 -11.53 34.00 -41.37
C GLU A 5 -11.76 33.96 -39.86
N ARG A 6 -12.35 32.86 -39.38
CA ARG A 6 -12.30 32.49 -37.96
C ARG A 6 -10.87 32.10 -37.65
N ASP A 7 -10.16 33.08 -37.10
CA ASP A 7 -8.89 32.91 -36.42
C ASP A 7 -9.12 32.06 -35.14
N GLU A 8 -9.30 30.75 -35.34
CA GLU A 8 -9.30 29.75 -34.27
C GLU A 8 -7.87 29.68 -33.72
N ASN A 9 -7.59 30.57 -32.77
CA ASN A 9 -6.31 30.63 -32.11
C ASN A 9 -6.10 29.32 -31.30
N PRO A 10 -5.20 28.42 -31.72
CA PRO A 10 -5.05 27.09 -31.11
C PRO A 10 -4.59 27.17 -29.65
N ASP A 11 -4.04 28.31 -29.23
CA ASP A 11 -3.66 28.59 -27.84
C ASP A 11 -4.87 28.80 -26.91
N GLU A 12 -6.01 29.25 -27.45
CA GLU A 12 -7.24 29.46 -26.67
C GLU A 12 -7.95 28.13 -26.37
N ASP A 13 -7.95 27.21 -27.32
CA ASP A 13 -8.51 25.86 -27.13
C ASP A 13 -7.63 25.01 -26.20
N HIS A 14 -6.30 25.16 -26.27
CA HIS A 14 -5.38 24.51 -25.35
C HIS A 14 -5.53 25.01 -23.90
N ARG A 15 -5.83 26.30 -23.71
CA ARG A 15 -6.16 26.88 -22.39
C ARG A 15 -7.50 26.39 -21.86
N ARG A 16 -8.53 26.29 -22.70
CA ARG A 16 -9.84 25.74 -22.29
C ARG A 16 -9.75 24.27 -21.87
N HIS A 17 -8.90 23.48 -22.52
CA HIS A 17 -8.64 22.09 -22.09
C HIS A 17 -7.86 21.99 -20.77
N LEU A 18 -7.03 22.97 -20.42
CA LEU A 18 -6.33 23.05 -19.13
C LEU A 18 -7.25 23.51 -17.99
N ASP A 19 -8.19 24.42 -18.27
CA ASP A 19 -9.19 24.89 -17.31
C ASP A 19 -10.32 23.87 -17.08
N ALA A 20 -10.55 22.96 -18.04
CA ALA A 20 -11.46 21.82 -17.90
C ALA A 20 -10.84 20.63 -17.14
N VAL A 21 -9.58 20.74 -16.68
CA VAL A 21 -9.00 19.78 -15.74
C VAL A 21 -9.68 19.99 -14.39
N GLU A 22 -10.79 19.28 -14.18
CA GLU A 22 -11.51 19.23 -12.90
C GLU A 22 -10.52 19.12 -11.75
N VAL A 23 -10.46 20.19 -10.95
CA VAL A 23 -9.74 20.21 -9.68
C VAL A 23 -10.25 19.00 -8.89
N PRO A 24 -9.37 18.04 -8.49
CA PRO A 24 -9.81 16.88 -7.72
C PRO A 24 -10.70 17.33 -6.59
N GLU A 25 -11.87 16.72 -6.47
CA GLU A 25 -12.55 16.65 -5.20
C GLU A 25 -11.51 16.09 -4.21
N LYS A 26 -10.99 16.95 -3.32
CA LYS A 26 -9.97 16.56 -2.33
C LYS A 26 -10.56 15.39 -1.58
N ARG A 27 -10.06 14.18 -1.85
CA ARG A 27 -10.54 12.97 -1.17
C ARG A 27 -10.19 13.15 0.30
N TYR A 28 -11.17 13.55 1.11
CA TYR A 28 -10.96 13.86 2.52
C TYR A 28 -10.34 12.63 3.19
N PHE A 29 -9.05 12.74 3.53
CA PHE A 29 -8.37 11.74 4.33
C PHE A 29 -9.00 11.78 5.71
N ASN A 30 -9.73 10.74 6.09
CA ASN A 30 -10.22 10.58 7.45
C ASN A 30 -9.15 9.83 8.27
N PRO A 31 -8.28 10.54 9.02
CA PRO A 31 -7.22 9.91 9.81
C PRO A 31 -7.81 8.93 10.82
N LEU A 32 -8.91 9.30 11.47
CA LEU A 32 -9.55 8.49 12.50
C LEU A 32 -9.99 7.14 11.96
N SER A 33 -10.64 7.10 10.78
CA SER A 33 -11.03 5.83 10.15
C SER A 33 -9.82 4.93 9.84
N THR A 34 -8.70 5.53 9.44
CA THR A 34 -7.46 4.80 9.12
C THR A 34 -6.82 4.23 10.38
N TYR A 35 -6.72 5.02 11.45
CA TYR A 35 -6.21 4.56 12.74
C TYR A 35 -7.11 3.49 13.38
N MET A 36 -8.43 3.64 13.30
CA MET A 36 -9.35 2.61 13.80
C MET A 36 -9.19 1.28 13.06
N LYS A 37 -9.00 1.30 11.74
CA LYS A 37 -8.67 0.10 10.96
C LYS A 37 -7.33 -0.51 11.39
N MET A 38 -6.33 0.33 11.67
CA MET A 38 -5.02 -0.12 12.13
C MET A 38 -5.12 -0.83 13.48
N ILE A 39 -5.77 -0.19 14.45
CA ILE A 39 -6.01 -0.75 15.78
C ILE A 39 -6.79 -2.06 15.67
N ALA A 40 -7.85 -2.10 14.85
CA ALA A 40 -8.62 -3.32 14.65
C ALA A 40 -7.77 -4.47 14.09
N MET A 41 -6.94 -4.23 13.07
CA MET A 41 -6.05 -5.27 12.52
C MET A 41 -5.01 -5.75 13.53
N ILE A 42 -4.44 -4.84 14.33
CA ILE A 42 -3.51 -5.17 15.42
C ILE A 42 -4.21 -6.02 16.48
N VAL A 43 -5.38 -5.61 16.95
CA VAL A 43 -6.15 -6.33 17.97
C VAL A 43 -6.57 -7.71 17.48
N VAL A 44 -7.02 -7.84 16.23
CA VAL A 44 -7.37 -9.14 15.64
C VAL A 44 -6.14 -10.04 15.52
N GLY A 45 -5.00 -9.51 15.05
CA GLY A 45 -3.76 -10.26 14.93
C GLY A 45 -3.27 -10.78 16.28
N TYR A 46 -3.04 -9.89 17.25
CA TYR A 46 -2.57 -10.31 18.58
C TYR A 46 -3.63 -11.07 19.39
N GLY A 47 -4.92 -10.79 19.17
CA GLY A 47 -6.00 -11.58 19.75
C GLY A 47 -5.98 -13.03 19.27
N SER A 48 -5.79 -13.25 17.96
CA SER A 48 -5.63 -14.61 17.42
C SER A 48 -4.36 -15.29 17.92
N PHE A 49 -3.28 -14.53 18.10
CA PHE A 49 -2.03 -15.04 18.66
C PHE A 49 -2.24 -15.53 20.09
N TYR A 50 -2.97 -14.77 20.90
CA TYR A 50 -3.24 -15.13 22.29
C TYR A 50 -4.08 -16.42 22.41
N ILE A 51 -5.02 -16.64 21.47
CA ILE A 51 -5.93 -17.80 21.52
C ILE A 51 -5.32 -19.04 20.85
N PHE A 52 -4.65 -18.87 19.71
CA PHE A 52 -4.23 -19.97 18.82
C PHE A 52 -2.71 -20.03 18.58
N GLY A 53 -1.94 -19.13 19.20
CA GLY A 53 -0.49 -19.08 19.11
C GLY A 53 0.05 -18.55 17.78
N TYR A 54 1.33 -18.84 17.52
CA TYR A 54 2.06 -18.39 16.33
C TYR A 54 1.45 -18.85 14.99
N PRO A 55 0.90 -20.07 14.83
CA PRO A 55 0.33 -20.49 13.55
C PRO A 55 -0.77 -19.55 13.04
N ALA A 56 -1.72 -19.16 13.90
CA ALA A 56 -2.79 -18.25 13.52
C ALA A 56 -2.27 -16.85 13.18
N LEU A 57 -1.33 -16.33 13.98
CA LEU A 57 -0.69 -15.05 13.71
C LEU A 57 0.00 -15.05 12.34
N ILE A 58 0.78 -16.09 12.03
CA ILE A 58 1.46 -16.25 10.73
C ILE A 58 0.44 -16.25 9.59
N THR A 59 -0.67 -16.98 9.71
CA THR A 59 -1.71 -17.01 8.67
C THR A 59 -2.35 -15.63 8.44
N ILE A 60 -2.67 -14.90 9.50
CA ILE A 60 -3.25 -13.54 9.38
C ILE A 60 -2.25 -12.58 8.74
N ILE A 61 -0.99 -12.61 9.15
CA ILE A 61 0.04 -11.75 8.57
C ILE A 61 0.34 -12.12 7.12
N LEU A 62 0.29 -13.41 6.77
CA LEU A 62 0.39 -13.84 5.37
C LEU A 62 -0.75 -13.27 4.51
N PHE A 63 -1.98 -13.26 5.03
CA PHE A 63 -3.11 -12.63 4.33
C PHE A 63 -2.86 -11.13 4.07
N PHE A 64 -2.37 -10.39 5.06
CA PHE A 64 -1.98 -8.99 4.86
C PHE A 64 -0.83 -8.81 3.89
N LEU A 65 0.16 -9.71 3.90
CA LEU A 65 1.28 -9.67 2.96
C LEU A 65 0.82 -9.90 1.51
N VAL A 66 -0.12 -10.81 1.29
CA VAL A 66 -0.73 -11.03 -0.03
C VAL A 66 -1.51 -9.79 -0.48
N SER A 67 -2.32 -9.20 0.40
CA SER A 67 -3.03 -7.94 0.12
C SER A 67 -2.06 -6.81 -0.24
N LEU A 68 -0.97 -6.68 0.52
CA LEU A 68 0.10 -5.72 0.25
C LEU A 68 0.72 -5.93 -1.12
N GLY A 69 1.02 -7.18 -1.48
CA GLY A 69 1.57 -7.53 -2.80
C GLY A 69 0.64 -7.13 -3.95
N GLN A 70 -0.67 -7.36 -3.79
CA GLN A 70 -1.68 -6.94 -4.77
C GLN A 70 -1.71 -5.42 -4.93
N GLU A 71 -1.69 -4.67 -3.82
CA GLU A 71 -1.65 -3.20 -3.85
C GLU A 71 -0.35 -2.68 -4.48
N THR A 72 0.80 -3.26 -4.12
CA THR A 72 2.09 -2.89 -4.73
C THR A 72 2.06 -3.14 -6.23
N PHE A 73 1.53 -4.28 -6.69
CA PHE A 73 1.40 -4.56 -8.12
C PHE A 73 0.49 -3.54 -8.83
N GLN A 74 -0.64 -3.17 -8.21
CA GLN A 74 -1.52 -2.13 -8.75
C GLN A 74 -0.81 -0.77 -8.82
N ILE A 75 -0.04 -0.39 -7.80
CA ILE A 75 0.74 0.84 -7.79
C ILE A 75 1.77 0.82 -8.93
N LEU A 76 2.51 -0.27 -9.08
CA LEU A 76 3.53 -0.40 -10.13
C LEU A 76 2.95 -0.35 -11.55
N LYS A 77 1.72 -0.82 -11.74
CA LYS A 77 1.04 -0.82 -13.04
C LYS A 77 0.38 0.52 -13.37
N ARG A 78 -0.22 1.18 -12.38
CA ARG A 78 -1.10 2.36 -12.61
C ARG A 78 -0.47 3.70 -12.26
N TYR A 79 0.73 3.72 -11.69
CA TYR A 79 1.35 4.96 -11.23
C TYR A 79 2.74 5.10 -11.86
N SER A 80 2.94 6.16 -12.63
CA SER A 80 4.22 6.49 -13.26
C SER A 80 5.23 7.11 -12.28
N TYR A 81 4.75 7.67 -11.17
CA TYR A 81 5.56 8.38 -10.17
C TYR A 81 6.65 7.48 -9.54
N PRO A 82 7.95 7.78 -9.72
CA PRO A 82 9.03 6.95 -9.17
C PRO A 82 9.01 6.84 -7.65
N LEU A 83 8.59 7.90 -6.94
CA LEU A 83 8.49 7.90 -5.48
C LEU A 83 7.41 6.92 -4.97
N ALA A 84 6.24 6.93 -5.60
CA ALA A 84 5.15 6.00 -5.29
C ALA A 84 5.58 4.54 -5.51
N ARG A 85 6.22 4.26 -6.65
CA ARG A 85 6.70 2.92 -6.99
C ARG A 85 7.78 2.42 -6.03
N ARG A 86 8.78 3.26 -5.75
CA ARG A 86 9.88 2.90 -4.82
C ARG A 86 9.37 2.72 -3.40
N GLY A 87 8.46 3.59 -2.93
CA GLY A 87 7.82 3.45 -1.62
C GLY A 87 7.04 2.13 -1.51
N ALA A 88 6.26 1.79 -2.53
CA ALA A 88 5.48 0.55 -2.52
C ALA A 88 6.36 -0.71 -2.56
N ILE A 89 7.47 -0.68 -3.30
CA ILE A 89 8.46 -1.76 -3.29
C ILE A 89 9.13 -1.86 -1.92
N PHE A 90 9.54 -0.74 -1.32
CA PHE A 90 10.16 -0.72 0.00
C PHE A 90 9.23 -1.33 1.06
N ASN A 91 7.96 -0.91 1.09
CA ASN A 91 6.94 -1.46 1.99
C ASN A 91 6.80 -2.97 1.82
N LEU A 92 6.73 -3.46 0.58
CA LEU A 92 6.62 -4.90 0.30
C LEU A 92 7.86 -5.67 0.75
N VAL A 93 9.07 -5.18 0.46
CA VAL A 93 10.32 -5.85 0.82
C VAL A 93 10.48 -5.91 2.34
N GLN A 94 10.33 -4.78 3.02
CA GLN A 94 10.45 -4.72 4.48
C GLN A 94 9.39 -5.58 5.18
N SER A 95 8.14 -5.59 4.67
CA SER A 95 7.09 -6.47 5.18
C SER A 95 7.37 -7.95 4.95
N THR A 96 7.93 -8.30 3.79
CA THR A 96 8.30 -9.69 3.46
C THR A 96 9.42 -10.18 4.37
N VAL A 97 10.45 -9.37 4.61
CA VAL A 97 11.53 -9.69 5.54
C VAL A 97 10.99 -9.90 6.96
N ALA A 98 10.14 -9.00 7.44
CA ALA A 98 9.50 -9.14 8.75
C ALA A 98 8.65 -10.41 8.85
N PHE A 99 7.89 -10.75 7.79
CA PHE A 99 7.12 -11.98 7.74
C PHE A 99 7.99 -13.23 7.81
N ILE A 100 9.12 -13.27 7.09
CA ILE A 100 10.05 -14.40 7.12
C ILE A 100 10.61 -14.60 8.54
N ILE A 101 11.01 -13.51 9.21
CA ILE A 101 11.46 -13.56 10.61
C ILE A 101 10.35 -14.10 11.52
N LEU A 102 9.12 -13.60 11.37
CA LEU A 102 7.96 -14.08 12.13
C LEU A 102 7.69 -15.57 11.90
N ALA A 103 7.69 -16.02 10.64
CA ALA A 103 7.35 -17.39 10.29
C ALA A 103 8.39 -18.37 10.81
N ILE A 104 9.69 -18.08 10.64
CA ILE A 104 10.77 -18.95 11.09
C ILE A 104 10.84 -18.97 12.62
N ASN A 105 10.87 -17.80 13.26
CA ASN A 105 10.93 -17.74 14.73
C ASN A 105 9.65 -18.27 15.36
N GLY A 106 8.48 -17.94 14.83
CA GLY A 106 7.20 -18.43 15.35
C GLY A 106 7.07 -19.94 15.25
N PHE A 107 7.55 -20.55 14.15
CA PHE A 107 7.63 -22.00 14.03
C PHE A 107 8.61 -22.60 15.05
N TRP A 108 9.82 -22.05 15.18
CA TRP A 108 10.83 -22.54 16.09
C TRP A 108 10.45 -22.40 17.57
N ILE A 109 9.82 -21.29 17.96
CA ILE A 109 9.29 -21.09 19.32
C ILE A 109 8.21 -22.13 19.61
N ASN A 110 7.34 -22.42 18.65
CA ASN A 110 6.27 -23.40 18.84
C ASN A 110 6.78 -24.84 18.99
N GLN A 111 7.89 -25.20 18.34
CA GLN A 111 8.45 -26.56 18.37
C GLN A 111 9.50 -26.77 19.46
N TYR A 112 10.37 -25.78 19.67
CA TYR A 112 11.58 -25.91 20.48
C TYR A 112 11.66 -24.88 21.62
N ASN A 113 10.69 -23.98 21.73
CA ASN A 113 10.68 -22.88 22.69
C ASN A 113 11.94 -22.01 22.62
N GLN A 114 12.49 -21.83 21.41
CA GLN A 114 13.72 -21.08 21.14
C GLN A 114 13.55 -20.14 19.95
N ILE A 115 14.25 -19.01 19.99
CA ILE A 115 14.31 -18.03 18.89
C ILE A 115 15.52 -18.38 18.00
N LEU A 116 15.30 -18.52 16.69
CA LEU A 116 16.36 -18.89 15.74
C LEU A 116 17.06 -17.67 15.13
N ILE A 117 16.29 -16.72 14.61
CA ILE A 117 16.79 -15.52 13.94
C ILE A 117 16.86 -14.38 14.95
N PHE A 118 18.06 -13.80 15.10
CA PHE A 118 18.37 -12.70 16.02
C PHE A 118 17.86 -12.92 17.45
N PRO A 119 18.29 -14.00 18.14
CA PRO A 119 17.86 -14.30 19.50
C PRO A 119 18.22 -13.22 20.53
N GLN A 120 19.16 -12.31 20.20
CA GLN A 120 19.52 -11.19 21.08
C GLN A 120 18.40 -10.16 21.23
N ILE A 121 17.39 -10.17 20.35
CA ILE A 121 16.26 -9.24 20.37
C ILE A 121 14.99 -10.03 20.71
N GLU A 122 14.75 -10.20 22.00
CA GLU A 122 13.68 -11.05 22.55
C GLU A 122 12.29 -10.79 21.92
N ASN A 123 11.96 -9.52 21.72
CA ASN A 123 10.65 -9.11 21.22
C ASN A 123 10.57 -8.93 19.70
N LEU A 124 11.63 -9.23 18.94
CA LEU A 124 11.67 -8.99 17.49
C LEU A 124 10.52 -9.70 16.77
N THR A 125 10.28 -10.97 17.11
CA THR A 125 9.23 -11.79 16.50
C THR A 125 7.85 -11.18 16.75
N LEU A 126 7.60 -10.65 17.95
CA LEU A 126 6.35 -10.00 18.29
C LEU A 126 6.17 -8.65 17.59
N LEU A 127 7.24 -7.97 17.17
CA LEU A 127 7.16 -6.70 16.44
C LEU A 127 6.94 -6.89 14.92
N CYS A 128 7.25 -8.06 14.37
CA CYS A 128 7.12 -8.37 12.94
C CYS A 128 5.72 -8.11 12.35
N PRO A 129 4.60 -8.46 13.02
CA PRO A 129 3.26 -8.08 12.58
C PRO A 129 3.09 -6.58 12.33
N LEU A 130 3.64 -5.73 13.20
CA LEU A 130 3.52 -4.26 13.08
C LEU A 130 4.23 -3.76 11.82
N PHE A 131 5.38 -4.34 11.50
CA PHE A 131 6.14 -4.01 10.30
C PHE A 131 5.34 -4.31 9.01
N VAL A 132 4.59 -5.42 8.98
CA VAL A 132 3.72 -5.74 7.84
C VAL A 132 2.52 -4.79 7.76
N VAL A 133 1.89 -4.51 8.91
CA VAL A 133 0.76 -3.57 8.97
C VAL A 133 1.20 -2.17 8.52
N MET A 134 2.39 -1.70 8.93
CA MET A 134 2.96 -0.44 8.45
C MET A 134 3.10 -0.44 6.92
N GLY A 135 3.54 -1.53 6.31
CA GLY A 135 3.61 -1.66 4.86
C GLY A 135 2.25 -1.50 4.17
N VAL A 136 1.21 -2.16 4.71
CA VAL A 136 -0.18 -2.05 4.20
C VAL A 136 -0.67 -0.60 4.25
N PHE A 137 -0.47 0.08 5.38
CA PHE A 137 -0.85 1.49 5.48
C PHE A 137 0.02 2.41 4.63
N GLY A 138 1.30 2.09 4.47
CA GLY A 138 2.21 2.81 3.59
C GLY A 138 1.69 2.81 2.15
N ASN A 139 1.27 1.65 1.63
CA ASN A 139 0.67 1.55 0.31
C ASN A 139 -0.69 2.25 0.21
N GLY A 140 -1.54 2.09 1.23
CA GLY A 140 -2.81 2.83 1.31
C GLY A 140 -2.61 4.34 1.28
N ASN A 141 -1.55 4.86 1.90
CA ASN A 141 -1.21 6.28 1.86
C ASN A 141 -0.69 6.70 0.48
N ILE A 142 0.14 5.88 -0.18
CA ILE A 142 0.59 6.14 -1.56
C ILE A 142 -0.61 6.24 -2.51
N ILE A 143 -1.55 5.28 -2.45
CA ILE A 143 -2.74 5.27 -3.30
C ILE A 143 -3.61 6.52 -3.10
N ARG A 144 -3.63 7.08 -1.89
CA ARG A 144 -4.40 8.30 -1.56
C ARG A 144 -3.67 9.58 -1.95
N MET A 145 -2.34 9.58 -1.88
CA MET A 145 -1.52 10.76 -2.16
C MET A 145 -1.31 10.99 -3.66
N PHE A 146 -1.14 9.92 -4.43
CA PHE A 146 -0.89 9.99 -5.87
C PHE A 146 -2.17 9.67 -6.64
N ARG A 147 -2.36 10.31 -7.79
CA ARG A 147 -3.40 9.91 -8.75
C ARG A 147 -2.85 8.78 -9.63
N PRO A 148 -3.67 7.78 -9.99
CA PRO A 148 -3.28 6.84 -11.04
C PRO A 148 -3.16 7.58 -12.38
N ASP A 149 -2.28 7.09 -13.24
CA ASP A 149 -2.16 7.59 -14.60
C ASP A 149 -3.50 7.43 -15.33
N VAL A 150 -3.92 8.47 -16.04
CA VAL A 150 -5.11 8.40 -16.90
C VAL A 150 -4.79 7.43 -18.03
N VAL A 151 -5.41 6.26 -18.02
CA VAL A 151 -5.34 5.34 -19.16
C VAL A 151 -6.11 6.03 -20.30
N ARG A 152 -5.40 6.69 -21.21
CA ARG A 152 -5.99 7.14 -22.48
C ARG A 152 -6.37 5.89 -23.25
N GLU A 153 -7.66 5.57 -23.30
CA GLU A 153 -8.21 4.54 -24.20
C GLU A 153 -8.23 4.98 -25.68
N GLU A 154 -7.55 6.08 -26.03
CA GLU A 154 -7.58 6.70 -27.37
C GLU A 154 -6.59 6.10 -28.39
N SER A 155 -5.94 4.97 -28.11
CA SER A 155 -4.98 4.38 -29.08
C SER A 155 -5.46 3.09 -29.76
N LEU A 156 -6.78 2.81 -29.73
CA LEU A 156 -7.37 1.62 -30.38
C LEU A 156 -8.64 1.91 -31.21
N MET A 157 -8.85 3.17 -31.64
CA MET A 157 -9.73 3.50 -32.76
C MET A 157 -8.91 4.21 -33.84
#